data_AF-A0A554LJ68-F1
#
_entry.id   AF-A0A554LJ68-F1
#
_cell.length_a   1.000
_cell.length_b   1.000
_cell.length_c   1.000
_cell.angle_alpha   90.00
_cell.angle_beta   90.00
_cell.angle_gamma   90.00
#
_symmetry.space_group_name_H-M   'P 1'
#
loop_
_entity.id
_entity.type
_entity.pdbx_description
1 polymer ?
#
loop_
_entity_poly.entity_id
_entity_poly.type
_entity_poly.pdbx_seq_one_letter_code
_entity_poly.pdbx_strand_id
1 'polypeptide(L)'
;MIFFIQAISAFLAGLVISKSWNDFRRGREALSVFIFWVIAWGLIVLLAFFPILVDKITFALGGQIIGMGRIFGIALVFVFFVVYRVYLKSDRVETELNELVRKIALKKISRK
;
A
#
# COMPACT_ATOMS: atom_id res chain seq x y z
N MET A 1 -16.46 0.61 -21.57
CA MET A 1 -16.37 0.52 -20.09
C MET A 1 -15.13 -0.26 -19.64
N ILE A 2 -14.87 -1.46 -20.17
CA ILE A 2 -13.66 -2.26 -19.84
C ILE A 2 -12.35 -1.55 -20.20
N PHE A 3 -12.26 -0.97 -21.41
CA PHE A 3 -11.07 -0.19 -21.83
C PHE A 3 -10.76 1.00 -20.91
N PHE A 4 -11.80 1.62 -20.33
CA PHE A 4 -11.64 2.74 -19.39
C PHE A 4 -11.03 2.26 -18.06
N ILE A 5 -11.50 1.11 -17.55
CA ILE A 5 -10.94 0.48 -16.35
C ILE A 5 -9.47 0.10 -16.57
N GLN A 6 -9.15 -0.53 -17.71
CA GLN A 6 -7.77 -0.88 -18.07
C GLN A 6 -6.86 0.34 -18.17
N ALA A 7 -7.32 1.41 -18.82
CA ALA A 7 -6.56 2.65 -18.96
C ALA A 7 -6.29 3.32 -17.60
N ILE A 8 -7.30 3.41 -16.74
CA ILE A 8 -7.14 3.95 -15.38
C ILE A 8 -6.20 3.09 -14.55
N SER A 9 -6.38 1.77 -14.56
CA SER A 9 -5.53 0.84 -13.80
C SER A 9 -4.07 0.94 -14.24
N ALA A 10 -3.81 0.98 -15.55
CA ALA A 10 -2.46 1.13 -16.10
C ALA A 10 -1.85 2.49 -15.73
N PHE A 11 -2.63 3.57 -15.82
CA PHE A 11 -2.18 4.92 -15.45
C PHE A 11 -1.81 5.00 -13.96
N LEU A 12 -2.68 4.51 -13.07
CA LEU A 12 -2.42 4.50 -11.62
C LEU A 12 -1.22 3.62 -11.26
N ALA A 13 -1.11 2.43 -11.84
CA ALA A 13 0.05 1.57 -11.64
C ALA A 13 1.34 2.26 -12.11
N GLY A 14 1.32 2.91 -13.27
CA GLY A 14 2.44 3.68 -13.78
C GLY A 14 2.88 4.80 -12.84
N LEU A 15 1.92 5.55 -12.26
CA LEU A 15 2.22 6.58 -11.27
C LEU A 15 2.87 6.02 -10.00
N VAL A 16 2.32 4.94 -9.42
CA VAL A 16 2.85 4.38 -8.18
C VAL A 16 4.21 3.72 -8.39
N ILE A 17 4.39 2.98 -9.49
CA ILE A 17 5.68 2.37 -9.82
C ILE A 17 6.72 3.47 -10.09
N SER A 18 6.36 4.52 -10.81
CA SER A 18 7.28 5.64 -11.08
C SER A 18 7.70 6.35 -9.80
N LYS A 19 6.76 6.58 -8.87
CA LYS A 19 7.04 7.17 -7.56
C LYS A 19 7.95 6.27 -6.75
N SER A 20 7.59 4.99 -6.57
CA SER A 20 8.36 4.04 -5.77
C SER A 20 9.75 3.80 -6.35
N TRP A 21 9.91 3.80 -7.69
CA TRP A 21 11.21 3.76 -8.34
C TRP A 21 12.09 4.96 -7.99
N ASN A 22 11.51 6.17 -8.03
CA ASN A 22 12.24 7.39 -7.68
C ASN A 22 12.57 7.45 -6.18
N ASP A 23 11.69 6.94 -5.31
CA ASP A 23 11.93 6.88 -3.86
C ASP A 23 12.98 5.81 -3.49
N PHE A 24 12.97 4.66 -4.17
CA PHE A 24 14.03 3.64 -4.07
C PHE A 24 15.39 4.20 -4.52
N ARG A 25 15.47 4.84 -5.69
CA ARG A 25 16.72 5.44 -6.19
C ARG A 25 17.30 6.52 -5.27
N ARG A 26 16.44 7.20 -4.51
CA ARG A 26 16.84 8.23 -3.54
C ARG A 26 17.14 7.65 -2.15
N GLY A 27 17.13 6.32 -1.98
CA GLY A 27 17.38 5.65 -0.71
C GLY A 27 16.31 5.90 0.35
N ARG A 28 15.14 6.41 -0.04
CA ARG A 28 14.02 6.70 0.87
C ARG A 28 13.13 5.50 1.12
N GLU A 29 13.17 4.53 0.22
CA GLU A 29 12.46 3.26 0.33
C GLU A 29 13.43 2.09 0.30
N ALA A 30 13.20 1.10 1.17
CA ALA A 30 13.92 -0.16 1.12
C ALA A 30 13.52 -0.96 -0.14
N LEU A 31 14.44 -1.76 -0.67
CA LEU A 31 14.20 -2.62 -1.84
C LEU A 31 12.95 -3.51 -1.68
N SER A 32 12.70 -4.01 -0.47
CA SER A 32 11.51 -4.82 -0.15
C SER A 32 10.21 -4.07 -0.35
N VAL A 33 10.17 -2.77 -0.02
CA VAL A 33 8.98 -1.91 -0.20
C VAL A 33 8.75 -1.64 -1.69
N PHE A 34 9.81 -1.37 -2.45
CA PHE A 34 9.72 -1.20 -3.89
C PHE A 34 9.18 -2.46 -4.59
N ILE A 35 9.74 -3.63 -4.28
CA ILE A 35 9.28 -4.92 -4.84
C ILE A 35 7.82 -5.18 -4.48
N PHE A 36 7.43 -4.90 -3.23
CA PHE A 36 6.03 -5.02 -2.79
C PHE A 36 5.09 -4.17 -3.64
N TRP A 37 5.42 -2.91 -3.89
CA TRP A 37 4.59 -2.03 -4.71
C TRP A 37 4.50 -2.48 -6.17
N VAL A 38 5.62 -2.90 -6.77
CA VAL A 38 5.62 -3.41 -8.14
C VAL A 38 4.75 -4.65 -8.28
N ILE A 39 4.83 -5.61 -7.35
CA ILE A 39 4.02 -6.83 -7.36
C ILE A 39 2.54 -6.49 -7.14
N ALA A 40 2.23 -5.66 -6.14
CA ALA A 40 0.85 -5.29 -5.81
C ALA A 40 0.15 -4.60 -6.98
N TRP A 41 0.78 -3.59 -7.59
CA TRP A 41 0.21 -2.87 -8.73
C TRP A 41 0.24 -3.69 -10.02
N GLY A 42 1.27 -4.51 -10.22
CA GLY A 42 1.31 -5.49 -11.30
C GLY A 42 0.13 -6.45 -11.26
N LEU A 43 -0.22 -6.95 -10.06
CA LEU A 43 -1.39 -7.81 -9.88
C LEU A 43 -2.71 -7.08 -10.18
N ILE A 44 -2.85 -5.83 -9.75
CA ILE A 44 -4.05 -5.01 -10.06
C ILE A 44 -4.22 -4.83 -11.57
N VAL A 45 -3.15 -4.49 -12.29
CA VAL A 45 -3.19 -4.36 -13.76
C VAL A 45 -3.52 -5.70 -14.40
N LEU A 46 -2.88 -6.79 -13.94
CA LEU A 46 -3.14 -8.14 -14.46
C LEU A 46 -4.62 -8.52 -14.32
N LEU A 47 -5.23 -8.28 -13.16
CA LEU A 47 -6.65 -8.55 -12.93
C LEU A 47 -7.57 -7.64 -13.77
N ALA A 48 -7.18 -6.39 -14.02
CA ALA A 48 -7.93 -5.48 -14.89
C ALA A 48 -7.92 -5.90 -16.37
N PHE A 49 -6.81 -6.49 -16.84
CA PHE A 49 -6.68 -6.98 -18.22
C PHE A 49 -7.29 -8.38 -18.43
N PHE A 50 -7.34 -9.20 -17.37
CA PHE A 50 -7.86 -10.57 -17.44
C PHE A 50 -8.99 -10.79 -16.41
N PRO A 51 -10.19 -10.23 -16.65
CA PRO A 51 -11.33 -10.38 -15.73
C PRO A 51 -11.76 -11.83 -15.51
N ILE A 52 -11.52 -12.72 -16.50
CA ILE A 52 -11.72 -14.17 -16.38
C ILE A 52 -10.96 -14.79 -15.21
N LEU A 53 -9.80 -14.25 -14.81
CA LEU A 53 -9.09 -14.73 -13.62
C LEU A 53 -9.90 -14.45 -12.36
N VAL A 54 -10.51 -13.26 -12.28
CA VAL A 54 -11.37 -12.88 -11.15
C VAL A 54 -12.60 -13.80 -11.11
N ASP A 55 -13.20 -14.09 -12.25
CA ASP A 55 -14.38 -14.97 -12.34
C ASP A 55 -14.07 -16.42 -11.91
N LYS A 56 -12.88 -16.94 -12.23
CA LYS A 56 -12.43 -18.26 -11.76
C LYS A 56 -12.20 -18.28 -10.25
N ILE A 57 -11.60 -17.23 -9.70
CA ILE A 57 -11.34 -17.12 -8.26
C ILE A 57 -12.66 -17.00 -7.49
N THR A 58 -13.62 -16.18 -7.96
CA THR A 58 -14.93 -16.02 -7.32
C THR A 58 -15.76 -17.31 -7.38
N PHE A 59 -15.70 -18.03 -8.50
CA PHE A 59 -16.38 -19.32 -8.66
C PHE A 59 -15.81 -20.39 -7.73
N ALA A 60 -14.48 -20.49 -7.62
CA ALA A 60 -13.81 -21.40 -6.69
C ALA A 60 -14.12 -21.09 -5.21
N LEU A 61 -14.37 -19.81 -4.89
CA LEU A 61 -14.75 -19.35 -3.56
C LEU A 61 -16.28 -19.40 -3.31
N GLY A 62 -17.06 -20.01 -4.21
CA GLY A 62 -18.49 -20.30 -4.02
C GLY A 62 -19.47 -19.14 -4.30
N GLY A 63 -19.07 -18.12 -5.05
CA GLY A 63 -19.90 -16.92 -5.29
C GLY A 63 -20.32 -16.74 -6.75
N GLN A 64 -21.60 -16.97 -7.07
CA GLN A 64 -22.07 -16.94 -8.47
C GLN A 64 -22.46 -15.55 -9.01
N ILE A 65 -22.83 -14.56 -8.18
CA ILE A 65 -23.27 -13.22 -8.68
C ILE A 65 -22.88 -12.03 -7.77
N ILE A 66 -22.45 -12.27 -6.51
CA ILE A 66 -22.07 -11.23 -5.53
C ILE A 66 -20.54 -11.23 -5.24
N GLY A 67 -19.77 -12.02 -6.00
CA GLY A 67 -18.38 -12.37 -5.70
C GLY A 67 -17.39 -11.20 -5.68
N MET A 68 -17.43 -10.31 -6.68
CA MET A 68 -16.50 -9.17 -6.74
C MET A 68 -16.69 -8.22 -5.55
N GLY A 69 -17.92 -7.85 -5.22
CA GLY A 69 -18.21 -6.93 -4.10
C GLY A 69 -17.71 -7.47 -2.75
N ARG A 70 -17.81 -8.78 -2.51
CA ARG A 70 -17.29 -9.41 -1.28
C ARG A 70 -15.77 -9.45 -1.25
N ILE A 71 -15.12 -9.81 -2.36
CA ILE A 71 -13.66 -9.85 -2.44
C ILE A 71 -13.09 -8.44 -2.25
N PHE A 72 -13.66 -7.44 -2.93
CA PHE A 72 -13.26 -6.04 -2.75
C PHE A 72 -13.54 -5.57 -1.32
N GLY A 73 -14.65 -5.96 -0.70
CA GLY A 73 -14.94 -5.66 0.70
C GLY A 73 -13.88 -6.21 1.66
N ILE A 74 -13.48 -7.48 1.50
CA ILE A 74 -12.42 -8.10 2.30
C ILE A 74 -11.07 -7.41 2.06
N ALA A 75 -10.72 -7.16 0.80
CA ALA A 75 -9.49 -6.45 0.44
C ALA A 75 -9.46 -5.03 1.04
N LEU A 76 -10.59 -4.32 1.02
CA LEU A 76 -10.72 -2.99 1.59
C LEU A 76 -10.51 -3.02 3.11
N VAL A 77 -11.16 -3.93 3.83
CA VAL A 77 -10.97 -4.11 5.27
C VAL A 77 -9.51 -4.43 5.59
N PHE A 78 -8.88 -5.31 4.81
CA PHE A 78 -7.48 -5.65 4.96
C PHE A 78 -6.55 -4.45 4.75
N VAL A 79 -6.77 -3.65 3.69
CA VAL A 79 -6.00 -2.44 3.43
C VAL A 79 -6.19 -1.42 4.56
N PHE A 80 -7.41 -1.19 5.03
CA PHE A 80 -7.67 -0.31 6.17
C PHE A 80 -6.96 -0.77 7.43
N PHE A 81 -6.95 -2.08 7.71
CA PHE A 81 -6.20 -2.64 8.84
C PHE A 81 -4.70 -2.38 8.72
N VAL A 82 -4.12 -2.57 7.53
CA VAL A 82 -2.70 -2.29 7.28
C VAL A 82 -2.39 -0.81 7.47
N VAL A 83 -3.20 0.07 6.89
CA VAL A 83 -3.05 1.54 7.02
C VAL A 83 -3.14 1.95 8.49
N TYR A 84 -4.12 1.42 9.22
CA TYR A 84 -4.28 1.67 10.65
C TYR A 84 -3.03 1.25 11.44
N ARG A 85 -2.46 0.07 11.15
CA ARG A 85 -1.23 -0.40 11.81
C ARG A 85 -0.03 0.51 11.48
N VAL A 86 0.09 0.96 10.23
CA VAL A 86 1.15 1.89 9.81
C VAL A 86 1.00 3.23 10.52
N TYR A 87 -0.23 3.74 10.64
CA TYR A 87 -0.54 4.96 11.38
C TYR A 87 -0.12 4.86 12.85
N LEU A 88 -0.51 3.80 13.56
CA LEU A 88 -0.12 3.59 14.96
C LEU A 88 1.42 3.50 15.13
N LYS A 89 2.11 2.89 14.17
CA LYS A 89 3.57 2.82 14.19
C LYS A 89 4.19 4.21 13.98
N SER A 90 3.64 5.00 13.07
CA SER A 90 4.09 6.38 12.81
C SER A 90 3.93 7.25 14.05
N ASP A 91 2.78 7.19 14.71
CA ASP A 91 2.49 7.92 15.95
C ASP A 91 3.45 7.57 17.09
N ARG A 92 3.75 6.27 17.24
CA ARG A 92 4.76 5.82 18.21
C ARG A 92 6.15 6.38 17.91
N VAL A 93 6.58 6.31 16.65
CA VAL A 93 7.90 6.83 16.23
C VAL A 93 7.99 8.34 16.46
N GLU A 94 6.91 9.09 16.18
CA GLU A 94 6.85 10.52 16.45
C GLU A 94 6.96 10.83 17.96
N THR A 95 6.26 10.07 18.79
CA THR A 95 6.33 10.19 20.25
C THR A 95 7.74 9.91 20.78
N GLU A 96 8.35 8.81 20.34
CA GLU A 96 9.73 8.45 20.73
C GLU A 96 10.74 9.51 20.28
N LEU A 97 10.57 10.08 19.09
CA LEU A 97 11.42 11.16 18.58
C LEU A 97 11.28 12.43 19.44
N ASN A 98 10.05 12.81 19.79
CA ASN A 98 9.79 13.96 20.66
C ASN A 98 10.42 13.79 22.04
N GLU A 99 10.32 12.60 22.64
CA GLU A 99 11.00 12.31 23.90
C GLU A 99 12.53 12.39 23.78
N LEU A 100 13.09 11.86 22.69
CA LEU A 100 14.53 11.89 22.44
C LEU A 100 15.04 13.32 22.34
N VAL A 101 14.35 14.16 21.55
CA VAL A 101 14.69 15.58 21.39
C VAL A 101 14.58 16.31 22.74
N ARG A 102 13.53 16.05 23.53
CA ARG A 102 13.35 16.63 24.87
C ARG A 102 14.49 16.25 25.82
N LYS A 103 14.86 14.96 25.87
CA LYS A 103 15.97 14.46 26.68
C LYS A 103 17.30 15.11 26.30
N ILE A 104 17.56 15.27 25.00
CA ILE A 104 18.76 15.96 24.48
C ILE A 104 18.77 17.43 24.89
N ALA A 105 17.63 18.13 24.77
CA ALA A 105 17.51 19.54 25.13
C ALA A 105 17.76 19.79 26.63
N LEU A 106 17.13 19.00 27.50
CA LEU A 106 17.29 19.10 28.95
C LEU A 106 18.74 18.80 29.39
N LYS A 107 19.37 17.77 28.80
CA LYS A 107 20.77 17.43 29.07
C LYS A 107 21.73 18.56 28.67
N LYS A 108 21.42 19.29 27.60
CA LYS A 108 22.23 20.43 27.14
C LYS A 108 22.11 21.62 28.09
N ILE A 109 20.93 21.89 28.65
CA ILE A 109 20.71 22.96 29.62
C ILE A 109 21.40 22.63 30.96
N SER A 110 21.27 21.41 31.47
CA SER A 110 21.86 20.98 32.74
C SER A 110 23.40 20.95 32.76
N ARG A 111 24.06 20.95 31.59
CA ARG A 111 25.54 20.94 31.48
C ARG A 111 26.16 22.34 31.37
N LYS A 112 25.34 23.39 31.39
CA LYS A 112 25.77 24.79 31.34
C LYS A 112 25.49 25.44 32.69
#